data_AF-A0A962GNJ0-F1
#
_entry.id   AF-A0A962GNJ0-F1
#
_cell.length_a   1.000
_cell.length_b   1.000
_cell.length_c   1.000
_cell.angle_alpha   90.00
_cell.angle_beta   90.00
_cell.angle_gamma   90.00
#
_symmetry.space_group_name_H-M   'P 1'
#
loop_
_entity.id
_entity.type
_entity.pdbx_description
1 polymer ?
#
loop_
_entity_poly.entity_id
_entity_poly.type
_entity_poly.pdbx_seq_one_letter_code
_entity_poly.pdbx_strand_id
1 'polypeptide(L)' 'FEWPLFFHVACLLWLGLHAGELVMALAWLFVAGRIAHSAVQILTTNVRLRGLVFTINFVAVLGLWGCLLLPSAA' A
#
# COMPACT_ATOMS: atom_id res chain seq x y z
N PHE A 1 9.49 -6.34 7.32
CA PHE A 1 9.79 -5.01 7.91
C PHE A 1 10.02 -3.95 6.84
N GLU A 2 10.56 -4.33 5.68
CA GLU A 2 10.96 -3.40 4.60
C GLU A 2 9.79 -2.86 3.78
N TRP A 3 8.70 -3.62 3.62
CA TRP A 3 7.62 -3.24 2.69
C TRP A 3 7.01 -1.84 2.93
N PRO A 4 6.78 -1.39 4.19
CA PRO A 4 6.37 -0.01 4.44
C PRO A 4 7.35 1.06 3.92
N LEU A 5 8.66 0.79 3.81
CA LEU A 5 9.61 1.77 3.25
C LEU A 5 9.23 2.14 1.81
N PHE A 6 8.89 1.16 0.97
CA PHE A 6 8.47 1.38 -0.41
C PHE A 6 7.19 2.20 -0.51
N PHE A 7 6.26 2.06 0.45
CA PHE A 7 5.08 2.93 0.54
C PHE A 7 5.48 4.39 0.81
N HIS A 8 6.30 4.64 1.85
CA HIS A 8 6.68 6.01 2.21
C HIS A 8 7.47 6.69 1.09
N VAL A 9 8.39 5.97 0.43
CA VAL A 9 9.14 6.49 -0.72
C VAL A 9 8.20 6.85 -1.87
N ALA A 10 7.24 5.98 -2.22
CA ALA A 10 6.26 6.28 -3.27
C ALA A 10 5.42 7.52 -2.92
N CYS A 11 4.94 7.64 -1.68
CA CYS A 11 4.20 8.83 -1.22
C CYS A 11 5.02 10.12 -1.35
N LEU A 12 6.31 10.10 -1.00
CA LEU A 12 7.19 11.26 -1.12
C LEU A 12 7.41 11.66 -2.59
N LEU A 13 7.55 10.69 -3.50
CA LEU A 13 7.66 10.96 -4.93
C LEU A 13 6.37 11.57 -5.49
N TRP A 14 5.21 11.02 -5.11
CA TRP A 14 3.88 11.56 -5.44
C TRP A 14 3.54 12.88 -4.74
N LEU A 15 4.31 13.32 -3.76
CA LEU A 15 4.17 14.67 -3.21
C LEU A 15 4.73 15.73 -4.19
N GLY A 16 5.79 15.37 -4.94
CA GLY A 16 6.38 16.22 -5.97
C GLY A 16 5.70 16.12 -7.34
N LEU A 17 4.97 15.04 -7.59
CA LEU A 17 4.22 14.78 -8.82
C LEU A 17 2.74 14.76 -8.43
N HIS A 18 1.94 15.79 -8.75
CA HIS A 18 0.55 15.89 -8.29
C HIS A 18 -0.22 14.55 -8.31
N ALA A 19 -0.55 14.04 -7.11
CA ALA A 19 -1.22 12.75 -6.96
C ALA A 19 -2.68 12.80 -7.41
N GLY A 20 -3.06 11.90 -8.31
CA GLY A 20 -4.45 11.70 -8.72
C GLY A 20 -5.27 10.89 -7.70
N GLU A 21 -6.58 10.81 -7.92
CA GLU A 21 -7.52 10.12 -7.02
C GLU A 21 -7.14 8.64 -6.78
N LEU A 22 -6.71 7.92 -7.83
CA LEU A 22 -6.29 6.52 -7.72
C LEU A 22 -5.09 6.35 -6.77
N VAL A 23 -4.09 7.24 -6.87
CA VAL A 23 -2.92 7.23 -5.99
C VAL A 23 -3.34 7.47 -4.54
N MET A 24 -4.25 8.42 -4.32
CA MET A 24 -4.79 8.69 -2.98
C MET A 24 -5.55 7.49 -2.42
N ALA A 25 -6.39 6.83 -3.24
CA ALA A 25 -7.14 5.65 -2.84
C ALA A 25 -6.21 4.48 -2.49
N LEU A 26 -5.16 4.24 -3.29
CA LEU A 26 -4.15 3.21 -3.03
C LEU A 26 -3.36 3.51 -1.74
N ALA A 27 -3.05 4.78 -1.48
CA ALA A 27 -2.34 5.17 -0.27
C ALA A 27 -3.18 4.91 0.99
N TRP A 28 -4.46 5.28 0.97
CA TRP A 28 -5.38 4.98 2.08
C TRP A 28 -5.68 3.49 2.22
N LEU A 29 -5.77 2.75 1.12
CA LEU A 29 -5.91 1.29 1.14
C LEU A 29 -4.73 0.64 1.88
N PHE A 30 -3.50 1.11 1.65
CA PHE A 30 -2.34 0.66 2.39
C PHE A 30 -2.45 0.99 3.89
N VAL A 31 -2.79 2.23 4.25
CA VAL A 31 -2.92 2.64 5.66
C VAL A 31 -3.97 1.80 6.39
N ALA A 32 -5.16 1.66 5.82
CA ALA A 32 -6.22 0.82 6.38
C ALA A 32 -5.80 -0.65 6.47
N GLY A 33 -5.15 -1.16 5.42
CA GLY A 33 -4.58 -2.51 5.39
C GLY A 33 -3.53 -2.74 6.47
N ARG A 34 -2.72 -1.74 6.82
CA ARG A 34 -1.71 -1.84 7.89
C ARG A 34 -2.35 -1.92 9.26
N ILE A 35 -3.39 -1.12 9.51
CA ILE A 35 -4.15 -1.17 10.76
C ILE A 35 -4.80 -2.54 10.90
N ALA A 36 -5.49 -3.02 9.86
CA ALA A 36 -6.13 -4.33 9.84
C ALA A 36 -5.11 -5.47 10.03
N HIS A 37 -3.97 -5.43 9.34
CA HIS A 37 -2.93 -6.45 9.49
C HIS A 37 -2.38 -6.47 10.93
N SER A 38 -2.16 -5.30 11.52
CA SER A 38 -1.68 -5.18 12.90
C SER A 38 -2.71 -5.74 13.88
N ALA A 39 -3.99 -5.43 13.70
CA ALA A 39 -5.07 -6.00 14.50
C ALA A 39 -5.12 -7.53 14.39
N VAL A 40 -5.07 -8.10 13.18
CA VAL A 40 -5.02 -9.56 12.97
C VAL A 40 -3.80 -10.18 13.65
N GLN A 41 -2.64 -9.52 13.57
CA GLN A 41 -1.40 -10.01 14.15
C GLN A 41 -1.41 -10.01 15.69
N ILE A 42 -2.00 -9.00 16.33
CA ILE A 42 -1.98 -8.87 17.80
C ILE A 42 -3.20 -9.52 18.47
N LEU A 43 -4.35 -9.61 17.79
CA LEU A 43 -5.60 -10.12 18.35
C LEU A 43 -5.89 -11.57 17.98
N THR A 44 -5.17 -12.15 17.02
CA THR A 44 -5.48 -13.50 16.50
C THR A 44 -4.22 -14.33 16.26
N THR A 45 -4.36 -15.65 16.24
CA THR A 45 -3.29 -16.60 15.86
C THR A 45 -3.40 -17.08 14.41
N ASN A 46 -4.37 -16.56 13.64
CA ASN A 46 -4.65 -17.05 12.29
C ASN A 46 -3.62 -16.55 11.27
N VAL A 47 -2.63 -17.40 10.97
CA VAL A 47 -1.53 -17.11 10.05
C VAL A 47 -2.03 -16.88 8.61
N ARG A 48 -3.05 -17.63 8.17
CA ARG A 48 -3.60 -17.50 6.81
C ARG A 48 -4.27 -16.14 6.62
N LEU A 49 -5.10 -15.73 7.57
CA LEU A 49 -5.74 -14.42 7.55
C LEU A 49 -4.70 -13.30 7.57
N ARG A 50 -3.67 -13.41 8.41
CA ARG A 50 -2.56 -12.44 8.45
C ARG A 50 -1.89 -12.30 7.08
N GLY A 51 -1.60 -13.43 6.41
CA GLY A 51 -1.06 -13.44 5.06
C GLY A 51 -1.98 -12.77 4.03
N LEU A 52 -3.28 -13.05 4.06
CA LEU A 52 -4.25 -12.43 3.14
C LEU A 52 -4.33 -10.90 3.32
N VAL A 53 -4.40 -10.43 4.57
CA VAL A 53 -4.42 -8.98 4.84
C VAL A 53 -3.09 -8.32 4.45
N PHE A 54 -1.97 -9.03 4.59
CA PHE A 54 -0.69 -8.56 4.07
C PHE A 54 -0.71 -8.41 2.55
N THR A 55 -1.31 -9.34 1.81
CA THR A 55 -1.42 -9.25 0.34
C THR A 55 -2.17 -7.98 -0.11
N ILE A 56 -3.18 -7.51 0.64
CA ILE A 56 -3.85 -6.24 0.35
C ILE A 56 -2.85 -5.07 0.39
N ASN A 57 -2.02 -5.02 1.43
CA ASN A 57 -0.95 -4.02 1.54
C ASN A 57 0.09 -4.16 0.42
N PHE A 58 0.40 -5.40 0.05
CA PHE A 58 1.33 -5.72 -1.03
C PHE A 58 0.85 -5.14 -2.36
N VAL A 59 -0.39 -5.43 -2.74
CA VAL A 59 -1.00 -4.94 -3.98
C VAL A 59 -1.14 -3.42 -3.98
N ALA A 60 -1.49 -2.80 -2.85
CA ALA A 60 -1.59 -1.34 -2.76
C ALA A 60 -0.26 -0.64 -3.08
N VAL A 61 0.86 -1.15 -2.53
CA VAL A 61 2.19 -0.60 -2.83
C VAL A 61 2.58 -0.86 -4.28
N LEU A 62 2.34 -2.06 -4.82
CA LEU A 62 2.59 -2.31 -6.24
C LEU A 62 1.76 -1.37 -7.14
N GLY A 63 0.53 -1.06 -6.77
CA GLY A 63 -0.30 -0.08 -7.46
C GLY A 63 0.29 1.32 -7.44
N LEU A 64 0.77 1.80 -6.28
CA LEU A 64 1.40 3.13 -6.14
C LEU A 64 2.63 3.28 -7.04
N TRP A 65 3.48 2.26 -7.08
CA TRP A 65 4.65 2.22 -7.94
C TRP A 65 4.28 2.04 -9.41
N GLY A 66 3.25 1.23 -9.70
CA GLY A 66 2.72 1.06 -11.06
C GLY A 66 2.22 2.38 -11.64
N CYS A 67 1.46 3.16 -10.88
CA CYS A 67 1.01 4.49 -11.31
C CYS A 67 2.20 5.43 -11.59
N LEU A 68 3.30 5.29 -10.83
CA LEU A 68 4.47 6.16 -10.93
C LEU A 68 5.36 5.82 -12.14
N LEU A 69 5.52 4.52 -12.41
CA LEU A 69 6.49 4.01 -13.37
C LEU A 69 5.89 3.68 -14.74
N LEU A 70 4.58 3.41 -14.81
CA LEU A 70 3.92 3.11 -16.07
C LEU A 70 3.55 4.42 -16.78
N PRO A 71 3.78 4.52 -18.10
CA PRO A 71 3.31 5.64 -18.88
C PRO A 71 1.78 5.73 -18.79
N SER A 72 1.26 6.92 -18.44
CA SER A 72 -0.11 7.27 -18.79
C SER A 72 -0.18 7.34 -20.31
N ALA A 73 -1.05 6.55 -20.94
CA ALA A 73 -1.27 6.62 -22.38
C ALA A 73 -1.55 8.08 -22.76
N ALA A 74 -0.66 8.65 -23.58
CA ALA A 74 -0.71 10.02 -24.06
C ALA A 74 -1.85 10.22 -25.05
#